data_AF-D3DIA5-F1
#
_entry.id   AF-D3DIA5-F1
#
_cell.length_a   1.000
_cell.length_b   1.000
_cell.length_c   1.000
_cell.angle_alpha   90.00
_cell.angle_beta   90.00
_cell.angle_gamma   90.00
#
_symmetry.space_group_name_H-M   'P 1'
#
loop_
_entity.id
_entity.type
_entity.pdbx_description
1 polymer ?
#
loop_
_entity_poly.entity_id
_entity_poly.type
_entity_poly.pdbx_seq_one_letter_code
_entity_poly.pdbx_strand_id
1 'polypeptide(L)'
;MMEEKFRDLAEEVKKSMANPDIDMELCFPSEADEGCELKKYPYLRVRYIVEGHDVYEKEIDIDPEYWEKDVKDLANFITFQIQQFMEEIDSVEYGGE
;
A
#
# COMPACT_ATOMS: atom_id res chain seq x y z
N MET A 1 -9.67 16.76 7.45
CA MET A 1 -8.25 17.21 7.35
C MET A 1 -7.30 16.02 7.33
N MET A 2 -7.44 15.04 8.23
CA MET A 2 -6.53 13.88 8.25
C MET A 2 -6.85 12.85 7.15
N GLU A 3 -8.14 12.60 6.88
CA GLU A 3 -8.55 11.74 5.76
C GLU A 3 -8.06 12.26 4.40
N GLU A 4 -8.11 13.58 4.20
CA GLU A 4 -7.60 14.23 2.98
C GLU A 4 -6.08 14.02 2.82
N LYS A 5 -5.33 14.12 3.92
CA LYS A 5 -3.90 13.82 3.94
C LYS A 5 -3.60 12.38 3.52
N PHE A 6 -4.35 11.41 4.03
CA PHE A 6 -4.15 10.01 3.68
C PHE A 6 -4.60 9.69 2.26
N ARG A 7 -5.61 10.39 1.74
CA ARG A 7 -6.00 10.31 0.32
C ARG A 7 -4.88 10.85 -0.59
N ASP A 8 -4.32 12.00 -0.24
CA ASP A 8 -3.19 12.61 -0.98
C ASP A 8 -1.96 11.69 -0.95
N LEU A 9 -1.69 11.07 0.21
CA LEU A 9 -0.68 10.03 0.37
C LEU A 9 -0.90 8.85 -0.60
N ALA A 10 -2.10 8.29 -0.62
CA ALA A 10 -2.41 7.15 -1.50
C ALA A 10 -2.29 7.54 -2.98
N GLU A 11 -2.69 8.75 -3.36
CA GLU A 11 -2.51 9.27 -4.72
C GLU A 11 -1.04 9.45 -5.08
N GLU A 12 -0.21 9.97 -4.17
CA GLU A 12 1.22 10.17 -4.40
C GLU A 12 1.95 8.82 -4.54
N VAL A 13 1.64 7.85 -3.68
CA VAL A 13 2.19 6.48 -3.81
C VAL A 13 1.76 5.87 -5.15
N LYS A 14 0.50 6.01 -5.54
CA LYS A 14 -0.02 5.51 -6.83
C LYS A 14 0.67 6.14 -8.03
N LYS A 15 0.90 7.45 -8.00
CA LYS A 15 1.66 8.18 -9.03
C LYS A 15 3.12 7.73 -9.08
N SER A 16 3.74 7.52 -7.91
CA SER A 16 5.14 7.09 -7.82
C SER A 16 5.34 5.67 -8.35
N MET A 17 4.38 4.78 -8.13
CA MET A 17 4.47 3.38 -8.57
C MET A 17 4.18 3.22 -10.06
N ALA A 18 3.17 3.94 -10.57
CA ALA A 18 2.74 3.92 -11.99
C ALA A 18 2.71 2.52 -12.63
N ASN A 19 2.36 1.49 -11.85
CA ASN A 19 2.41 0.09 -12.26
C ASN A 19 0.97 -0.46 -12.37
N PRO A 20 0.53 -0.94 -13.55
CA PRO A 20 -0.82 -1.46 -13.76
C PRO A 20 -1.10 -2.79 -13.06
N ASP A 21 -0.05 -3.53 -12.68
CA ASP A 21 -0.15 -4.81 -11.98
C ASP A 21 -0.27 -4.65 -10.45
N ILE A 22 -0.25 -3.40 -9.97
CA ILE A 22 -0.46 -3.04 -8.57
C ILE A 22 -1.80 -2.34 -8.41
N ASP A 23 -2.65 -2.90 -7.58
CA ASP A 23 -3.84 -2.24 -7.09
C ASP A 23 -3.66 -1.81 -5.63
N MET A 24 -4.11 -0.59 -5.31
CA MET A 24 -3.96 0.02 -4.00
C MET A 24 -5.28 0.58 -3.52
N GLU A 25 -5.65 0.23 -2.29
CA GLU A 25 -6.88 0.63 -1.65
C GLU A 25 -6.59 1.22 -0.27
N LEU A 26 -7.07 2.43 -0.03
CA LEU A 26 -6.91 3.11 1.26
C LEU A 26 -8.13 2.81 2.13
N CYS A 27 -7.88 2.13 3.25
CA CYS A 27 -8.91 1.73 4.20
C CYS A 27 -8.89 2.64 5.43
N PHE A 28 -10.06 3.15 5.81
CA PHE A 28 -10.23 3.97 7.01
C PHE A 28 -10.90 3.19 8.15
N PRO A 29 -10.48 3.43 9.40
CA PRO A 29 -11.04 2.73 10.56
C PRO A 29 -12.52 3.07 10.80
N SER A 30 -13.01 4.17 10.21
CA SER A 30 -14.40 4.63 10.34
C SER A 30 -15.34 4.05 9.27
N GLU A 31 -14.80 3.41 8.23
CA GLU A 31 -15.56 2.93 7.06
C GLU A 31 -15.25 1.44 6.86
N ALA A 32 -16.16 0.58 7.33
CA ALA A 32 -16.13 -0.82 6.95
C ALA A 32 -16.73 -0.94 5.55
N ASP A 33 -15.88 -0.84 4.53
CA ASP A 33 -16.24 -1.03 3.14
C ASP A 33 -15.96 -2.47 2.68
N GLU A 34 -16.47 -2.86 1.52
CA GLU A 34 -16.34 -4.23 0.99
C GLU A 34 -14.89 -4.47 0.55
N GLY A 35 -14.06 -4.94 1.49
CA GLY A 35 -12.62 -5.16 1.28
C GLY A 35 -11.71 -4.52 2.34
N CYS A 36 -12.27 -3.68 3.21
CA CYS A 36 -11.56 -3.04 4.31
C CYS A 36 -12.03 -3.59 5.66
N GLU A 37 -11.08 -4.06 6.46
CA GLU A 37 -11.31 -4.48 7.83
C GLU A 37 -11.38 -3.29 8.78
N LEU A 38 -12.23 -3.42 9.79
CA LEU A 38 -12.36 -2.45 10.89
C LEU A 38 -11.12 -2.52 11.78
N LYS A 39 -10.12 -1.71 11.47
CA LYS A 39 -8.88 -1.58 12.23
C LYS A 39 -8.87 -0.33 13.11
N LYS A 40 -7.87 -0.23 13.99
CA LYS A 40 -7.70 0.93 14.89
C LYS A 40 -7.19 2.17 14.15
N TYR A 41 -6.41 1.96 13.09
CA TYR A 41 -5.74 2.99 12.32
C TYR A 41 -6.01 2.78 10.82
N PRO A 42 -5.90 3.83 9.99
CA PRO A 42 -5.99 3.67 8.55
C PRO A 42 -4.80 2.87 8.04
N TYR A 43 -5.01 2.16 6.96
CA TYR A 43 -3.98 1.33 6.34
C TYR A 43 -4.14 1.32 4.83
N LEU A 44 -3.04 1.08 4.13
CA LEU A 44 -3.03 0.89 2.69
C LEU A 44 -2.97 -0.60 2.40
N ARG A 45 -3.97 -1.10 1.67
CA ARG A 45 -3.98 -2.45 1.14
C ARG A 45 -3.37 -2.44 -0.25
N VAL A 46 -2.35 -3.27 -0.46
CA VAL A 46 -1.60 -3.34 -1.70
C VAL A 46 -1.74 -4.74 -2.26
N ARG A 47 -2.26 -4.84 -3.49
CA ARG A 47 -2.45 -6.09 -4.22
C ARG A 47 -1.53 -6.08 -5.42
N TYR A 48 -0.64 -7.06 -5.50
CA TYR A 48 0.28 -7.25 -6.61
C TYR A 48 -0.13 -8.50 -7.40
N ILE A 49 -0.38 -8.32 -8.68
CA ILE A 49 -0.83 -9.38 -9.58
C ILE A 49 0.40 -9.84 -10.38
N VAL A 50 0.80 -11.10 -10.22
CA VAL A 50 1.94 -11.66 -10.97
C VAL A 50 1.47 -12.49 -12.17
N GLU A 51 2.38 -12.74 -13.12
CA GLU A 51 2.06 -13.56 -14.29
C GLU A 51 1.62 -14.96 -13.87
N GLY A 52 0.42 -15.37 -14.27
CA GLY A 52 -0.23 -16.61 -13.80
C GLY A 52 -1.53 -16.40 -13.03
N HIS A 53 -1.90 -15.13 -12.76
CA HIS A 53 -3.07 -14.69 -11.97
C HIS A 53 -2.97 -14.94 -10.46
N ASP A 54 -1.79 -15.25 -9.93
CA ASP A 54 -1.60 -15.22 -8.48
C ASP A 54 -1.63 -13.76 -8.01
N VAL A 55 -2.36 -13.53 -6.91
CA VAL A 55 -2.56 -12.20 -6.32
C VAL A 55 -1.98 -12.21 -4.92
N TYR A 56 -0.92 -11.44 -4.74
CA TYR A 56 -0.27 -11.26 -3.45
C TYR A 56 -0.76 -9.98 -2.79
N GLU A 57 -1.19 -10.09 -1.53
CA GLU A 57 -1.71 -8.95 -0.77
C GLU A 57 -0.79 -8.62 0.41
N LYS A 58 -0.57 -7.32 0.61
CA LYS A 58 0.13 -6.77 1.78
C LYS A 58 -0.63 -5.57 2.32
N GLU A 59 -0.81 -5.54 3.63
CA GLU A 59 -1.36 -4.41 4.34
C GLU A 59 -0.24 -3.59 4.97
N ILE A 60 -0.32 -2.27 4.84
CA ILE A 60 0.64 -1.32 5.40
C ILE A 60 -0.13 -0.38 6.33
N ASP A 61 -0.04 -0.64 7.64
CA ASP A 61 -0.63 0.21 8.66
C ASP A 61 0.00 1.61 8.66
N ILE A 62 -0.84 2.63 8.71
CA ILE A 62 -0.39 4.02 8.84
C ILE A 62 -0.49 4.39 10.32
N ASP A 63 0.53 3.99 11.09
CA ASP A 63 0.58 4.24 12.52
C ASP A 63 0.57 5.74 12.87
N PRO A 64 0.01 6.11 14.03
CA PRO A 64 -0.08 7.50 14.48
C PRO A 64 1.28 8.18 14.62
N GLU A 65 2.37 7.43 14.82
CA GLU A 65 3.73 7.97 14.84
C GLU A 65 4.16 8.58 13.50
N TYR A 66 3.57 8.12 12.39
CA TYR A 66 3.85 8.61 11.05
C TYR A 66 2.89 9.74 10.63
N TRP A 67 1.85 10.03 11.41
CA TRP A 67 0.85 11.04 11.05
C TRP A 67 1.38 12.46 11.07
N GLU A 68 2.47 12.72 11.80
CA GLU A 68 3.14 14.02 11.83
C GLU A 68 4.13 14.21 10.68
N LYS A 69 4.52 13.13 9.98
CA LYS A 69 5.43 13.21 8.84
C LYS A 69 4.78 13.92 7.65
N ASP A 70 5.61 14.53 6.82
CA ASP A 70 5.19 15.08 5.55
C ASP A 70 4.61 13.98 4.64
N VAL A 71 3.54 14.30 3.90
CA VAL A 71 2.87 13.34 2.99
C VAL A 71 3.88 12.68 2.05
N LYS A 72 4.81 13.49 1.54
CA LYS A 72 5.84 13.04 0.59
C LYS A 72 6.88 12.12 1.23
N ASP A 73 7.24 12.34 2.49
CA ASP A 73 8.17 11.46 3.22
C ASP A 73 7.51 10.10 3.46
N LEU A 74 6.25 10.12 3.91
CA LEU A 74 5.46 8.92 4.12
C LEU A 74 5.18 8.18 2.81
N ALA A 75 4.90 8.90 1.72
CA ALA A 75 4.71 8.30 0.40
C ALA A 75 5.98 7.58 -0.07
N ASN A 76 7.15 8.21 0.06
CA ASN A 76 8.42 7.55 -0.29
C ASN A 76 8.68 6.30 0.56
N PHE A 77 8.40 6.36 1.86
CA PHE A 77 8.55 5.22 2.75
C PHE A 77 7.64 4.05 2.35
N ILE A 78 6.36 4.32 2.10
CA ILE A 78 5.39 3.31 1.67
C ILE A 78 5.76 2.75 0.29
N THR A 79 6.12 3.60 -0.67
CA THR A 79 6.60 3.17 -1.99
C THR A 79 7.79 2.22 -1.86
N PHE A 80 8.76 2.52 -0.98
CA PHE A 80 9.89 1.63 -0.72
C PHE A 80 9.44 0.27 -0.16
N GLN A 81 8.52 0.26 0.81
CA GLN A 81 7.95 -0.98 1.37
C GLN A 81 7.24 -1.84 0.31
N ILE A 82 6.53 -1.20 -0.64
CA ILE A 82 5.86 -1.91 -1.75
C ILE A 82 6.88 -2.44 -2.76
N GLN A 83 7.91 -1.67 -3.08
CA GLN A 83 9.00 -2.12 -3.96
C GLN A 83 9.70 -3.36 -3.39
N GLN A 84 10.03 -3.34 -2.09
CA GLN A 84 10.62 -4.51 -1.43
C GLN A 84 9.69 -5.71 -1.46
N PHE A 85 8.40 -5.51 -1.18
CA PHE A 85 7.40 -6.57 -1.25
C PHE A 85 7.36 -7.22 -2.63
N MET A 86 7.33 -6.44 -3.70
CA MET A 86 7.34 -6.99 -5.07
C MET A 86 8.64 -7.72 -5.39
N GLU A 87 9.79 -7.19 -4.98
CA GLU A 87 11.08 -7.84 -5.17
C GLU A 87 11.15 -9.19 -4.44
N GLU A 88 10.60 -9.26 -3.23
CA GLU A 88 10.48 -10.52 -2.48
C GLU A 88 9.61 -11.54 -3.23
N ILE A 89 8.45 -11.14 -3.74
CA ILE A 89 7.58 -12.03 -4.53
C ILE A 89 8.26 -12.45 -5.83
N ASP A 90 8.82 -11.52 -6.59
CA ASP A 90 9.52 -11.81 -7.86
C ASP A 90 10.68 -12.79 -7.65
N SER A 91 11.45 -12.60 -6.57
CA SER A 91 12.52 -13.52 -6.19
C SER A 91 12.01 -14.92 -5.80
N VAL A 92 10.83 -15.03 -5.19
CA VAL A 92 10.22 -16.33 -4.88
C VAL A 92 9.70 -17.02 -6.15
N GLU A 93 9.03 -16.27 -7.03
CA GLU A 93 8.39 -16.81 -8.23
C GLU A 93 9.41 -17.13 -9.34
N TYR A 94 10.49 -16.34 -9.44
CA TYR A 94 11.46 -16.42 -10.53
C TYR A 94 12.91 -16.65 -10.08
N GLY A 95 13.24 -16.45 -8.81
CA GLY A 95 14.61 -16.53 -8.27
C GLY A 95 15.03 -17.92 -7.76
N GLY A 96 14.21 -18.94 -7.95
CA GLY A 96 14.52 -20.33 -7.62
C GLY A 96 15.27 -21.06 -8.74
N GLU A 97 16.57 -20.82 -8.87
CA GLU A 97 17.51 -21.73 -9.56
C GLU A 97 18.21 -22.68 -8.57
#